data_AF-A0A9P7GB09-F1
#
_entry.id   AF-A0A9P7GB09-F1
#
_cell.length_a   1.000
_cell.length_b   1.000
_cell.length_c   1.000
_cell.angle_alpha   90.00
_cell.angle_beta   90.00
_cell.angle_gamma   90.00
#
_symmetry.space_group_name_H-M   'P 1'
#
loop_
_entity.id
_entity.type
_entity.pdbx_description
1 polymer ?
#
loop_
_entity_poly.entity_id
_entity_poly.type
_entity_poly.pdbx_seq_one_letter_code
_entity_poly.pdbx_strand_id
1 'polypeptide(L)'
;MTTTHGTERTSQPTPSGSNEPQRAVNSLTEEEASRYDRQMRLWGLEAQQRMRNATILVVRLKGTATEAIKNMVLAGIGRLIIVDNEDVTEEDLGAGFLFRDEDVGKNRVEAAKPRVESLNPLVIVDTISTASVLGGELFEELVRGVDLVCVTDWDRDGLIRMNEVCRRNGKPFYAGGTYGLLGYIFCDLLSHDYIAPDRSAIKEAPKNVKKTALYSSLETALRHRWSNLTKRQTKEVKPAVIFSILAIWQYQSLHAGRLPDDTSAAVELISIANSLITEADVNKQVLTEAPEALIE
;
A
#
# COMPACT_ATOMS: atom_id res chain seq x y z
N MET A 1 -51.01 67.64 -31.15
CA MET A 1 -51.65 66.72 -32.10
C MET A 1 -51.19 65.31 -31.75
N THR A 2 -52.17 64.38 -31.65
CA THR A 2 -52.09 62.91 -31.69
C THR A 2 -51.22 62.20 -30.63
N THR A 3 -51.79 61.76 -29.49
CA THR A 3 -52.59 60.54 -29.19
C THR A 3 -51.76 59.31 -28.79
N THR A 4 -52.09 58.84 -27.59
CA THR A 4 -51.73 57.63 -26.84
C THR A 4 -51.92 56.30 -27.58
N HIS A 5 -51.12 55.29 -27.23
CA HIS A 5 -51.61 53.96 -26.81
C HIS A 5 -50.52 53.17 -26.05
N GLY A 6 -50.87 52.72 -24.85
CA GLY A 6 -50.05 51.83 -24.03
C GLY A 6 -50.19 50.37 -24.48
N THR A 7 -49.18 49.58 -24.18
CA THR A 7 -49.28 48.12 -24.23
C THR A 7 -48.45 47.55 -23.10
N GLU A 8 -49.15 47.02 -22.10
CA GLU A 8 -48.61 46.22 -21.01
C GLU A 8 -47.89 44.99 -21.58
N ARG A 9 -46.66 44.74 -21.12
CA ARG A 9 -46.03 43.42 -21.25
C ARG A 9 -45.91 42.79 -19.87
N THR A 10 -46.76 41.80 -19.69
CA THR A 10 -46.79 40.81 -18.63
C THR A 10 -45.45 40.09 -18.50
N SER A 11 -44.87 40.13 -17.30
CA SER A 11 -43.72 39.33 -16.88
C SER A 11 -44.13 37.86 -16.76
N GLN A 12 -43.57 36.99 -17.61
CA GLN A 12 -43.67 35.54 -17.40
C GLN A 12 -42.71 35.10 -16.29
N PRO A 13 -43.14 34.19 -15.38
CA PRO A 13 -42.30 33.68 -14.31
C PRO A 13 -41.27 32.68 -14.86
N THR A 14 -40.02 32.85 -14.46
CA THR A 14 -38.96 31.85 -14.59
C THR A 14 -39.34 30.56 -13.84
N PRO A 15 -39.21 29.37 -14.45
CA PRO A 15 -39.56 28.13 -13.77
C PRO A 15 -38.50 27.79 -12.72
N SER A 16 -38.98 27.62 -11.49
CA SER A 16 -38.32 26.98 -10.37
C SER A 16 -38.07 25.49 -10.64
N GLY A 17 -36.90 25.00 -10.23
CA GLY A 17 -36.73 23.61 -9.79
C GLY A 17 -36.01 22.69 -10.76
N SER A 18 -34.68 22.65 -10.68
CA SER A 18 -33.94 21.39 -10.86
C SER A 18 -33.41 20.99 -9.48
N ASN A 19 -34.20 20.16 -8.81
CA ASN A 19 -33.83 19.49 -7.56
C ASN A 19 -32.83 18.38 -7.91
N GLU A 20 -31.58 18.76 -8.22
CA GLU A 20 -30.48 17.80 -8.22
C GLU A 20 -30.19 17.44 -6.75
N PRO A 21 -30.10 16.16 -6.38
CA PRO A 21 -29.68 15.80 -5.04
C PRO A 21 -28.25 16.28 -4.86
N GLN A 22 -28.08 17.39 -4.14
CA GLN A 22 -26.80 17.78 -3.58
C GLN A 22 -26.33 16.60 -2.74
N ARG A 23 -25.35 15.85 -3.27
CA ARG A 23 -24.58 14.87 -2.49
C ARG A 23 -24.12 15.60 -1.24
N ALA A 24 -24.64 15.20 -0.08
CA ALA A 24 -24.30 15.81 1.19
C ALA A 24 -22.78 15.87 1.30
N VAL A 25 -22.24 17.08 1.44
CA VAL A 25 -20.85 17.27 1.82
C VAL A 25 -20.76 16.71 3.24
N ASN A 26 -20.29 15.47 3.38
CA ASN A 26 -20.11 14.81 4.67
C ASN A 26 -19.05 15.59 5.48
N SER A 27 -19.50 16.60 6.20
CA SER A 27 -18.74 17.28 7.24
C SER A 27 -18.43 16.29 8.35
N LEU A 28 -17.19 16.30 8.86
CA LEU A 28 -16.82 15.52 10.06
C LEU A 28 -17.77 15.86 11.20
N THR A 29 -18.17 14.86 11.99
CA THR A 29 -18.82 15.14 13.27
C THR A 29 -17.84 15.85 14.20
N GLU A 30 -18.35 16.54 15.23
CA GLU A 30 -17.49 17.23 16.19
C GLU A 30 -16.56 16.26 16.94
N GLU A 31 -17.05 15.05 17.26
CA GLU A 31 -16.25 13.98 17.85
C GLU A 31 -15.13 13.49 16.92
N GLU A 32 -15.42 13.36 15.61
CA GLU A 32 -14.42 12.99 14.61
C GLU A 32 -13.37 14.09 14.40
N ALA A 33 -13.81 15.34 14.35
CA ALA A 33 -12.93 16.51 14.22
C ALA A 33 -11.98 16.62 15.42
N SER A 34 -12.49 16.38 16.64
CA SER A 34 -11.69 16.35 17.87
C SER A 34 -10.69 15.19 17.87
N ARG A 35 -11.13 13.97 17.51
CA ARG A 35 -10.27 12.77 17.44
C ARG A 35 -9.12 12.95 16.45
N TYR A 36 -9.38 13.54 15.29
CA TYR A 36 -8.39 13.71 14.22
C TYR A 36 -7.73 15.09 14.17
N ASP A 37 -7.93 15.96 15.17
CA ASP A 37 -7.38 17.33 15.17
C ASP A 37 -5.86 17.35 14.90
N ARG A 38 -5.09 16.53 15.62
CA ARG A 38 -3.62 16.50 15.50
C ARG A 38 -3.15 16.12 14.10
N GLN A 39 -3.80 15.14 13.47
CA GLN A 39 -3.41 14.65 12.16
C GLN A 39 -3.95 15.57 11.04
N MET A 40 -5.12 16.17 11.21
CA MET A 40 -5.64 17.19 10.30
C MET A 40 -4.76 18.45 10.29
N ARG A 41 -4.09 18.80 11.39
CA ARG A 41 -3.08 19.88 11.39
C ARG A 41 -1.88 19.59 10.48
N LEU A 42 -1.60 18.32 10.18
CA LEU A 42 -0.50 17.92 9.31
C LEU A 42 -0.92 17.89 7.84
N TRP A 43 -1.99 17.18 7.50
CA TRP A 43 -2.39 16.94 6.11
C TRP A 43 -3.67 17.66 5.65
N GLY A 44 -4.35 18.36 6.55
CA GLY A 44 -5.55 19.13 6.26
C GLY A 44 -6.84 18.30 6.24
N LEU A 45 -7.97 19.01 6.27
CA LEU A 45 -9.31 18.43 6.29
C LEU A 45 -9.61 17.59 5.04
N GLU A 46 -9.25 18.08 3.85
CA GLU A 46 -9.52 17.39 2.58
C GLU A 46 -8.83 16.03 2.50
N ALA A 47 -7.58 15.93 2.97
CA ALA A 47 -6.87 14.66 3.01
C ALA A 47 -7.54 13.68 3.99
N GLN A 48 -8.01 14.17 5.14
CA GLN A 48 -8.76 13.36 6.10
C GLN A 48 -10.06 12.83 5.50
N GLN A 49 -10.80 13.67 4.78
CA GLN A 49 -12.02 13.24 4.08
C GLN A 49 -11.74 12.19 3.00
N ARG A 50 -10.65 12.32 2.24
CA ARG A 50 -10.25 11.27 1.28
C ARG A 50 -9.96 9.94 1.97
N MET A 51 -9.22 9.95 3.09
CA MET A 51 -8.94 8.72 3.84
C MET A 51 -10.21 8.08 4.39
N ARG A 52 -11.12 8.88 4.97
CA ARG A 52 -12.42 8.39 5.47
C ARG A 52 -13.32 7.75 4.40
N ASN A 53 -13.10 8.09 3.13
CA ASN A 53 -13.84 7.48 2.02
C ASN A 53 -13.07 6.34 1.35
N ALA A 54 -11.83 6.07 1.77
CA ALA A 54 -10.99 5.05 1.17
C ALA A 54 -11.31 3.65 1.71
N THR A 55 -11.36 2.68 0.81
CA THR A 55 -11.38 1.25 1.10
C THR A 55 -10.00 0.65 0.80
N ILE A 56 -9.36 0.06 1.81
CA ILE A 56 -8.04 -0.58 1.67
C ILE A 56 -8.19 -2.09 1.80
N LEU A 57 -7.59 -2.82 0.86
CA LEU A 57 -7.44 -4.28 0.93
C LEU A 57 -6.06 -4.63 1.47
N VAL A 58 -5.99 -5.42 2.54
CA VAL A 58 -4.76 -6.02 3.05
C VAL A 58 -4.82 -7.53 2.87
N VAL A 59 -3.84 -8.10 2.18
CA VAL A 59 -3.71 -9.53 1.94
C VAL A 59 -2.54 -10.07 2.76
N ARG A 60 -2.80 -11.17 3.48
CA ARG A 60 -1.91 -11.86 4.45
C ARG A 60 -1.70 -11.09 5.73
N LEU A 61 -2.39 -11.49 6.81
CA LEU A 61 -2.28 -10.87 8.12
C LEU A 61 -1.10 -11.44 8.91
N LYS A 62 0.14 -11.03 8.62
CA LYS A 62 1.31 -11.36 9.46
C LYS A 62 1.77 -10.16 10.29
N GLY A 63 2.92 -10.26 10.95
CA GLY A 63 3.47 -9.19 11.81
C GLY A 63 3.54 -7.83 11.10
N THR A 64 4.02 -7.80 9.85
CA THR A 64 4.07 -6.58 9.03
C THR A 64 2.68 -5.97 8.81
N ALA A 65 1.69 -6.80 8.43
CA ALA A 65 0.31 -6.34 8.24
C ALA A 65 -0.31 -5.81 9.53
N THR A 66 -0.02 -6.44 10.67
CA THR A 66 -0.55 -6.01 11.99
C THR A 66 -0.18 -4.56 12.29
N GLU A 67 1.08 -4.19 12.05
CA GLU A 67 1.57 -2.82 12.25
C GLU A 67 1.00 -1.84 11.21
N ALA A 68 0.93 -2.25 9.94
CA ALA A 68 0.35 -1.44 8.87
C ALA A 68 -1.14 -1.14 9.13
N ILE A 69 -1.92 -2.16 9.46
CA ILE A 69 -3.35 -2.09 9.77
C ILE A 69 -3.60 -1.15 10.94
N LYS A 70 -2.84 -1.27 12.03
CA LYS A 70 -2.98 -0.36 13.18
C LYS A 70 -2.83 1.10 12.75
N ASN A 71 -1.81 1.42 11.97
CA ASN A 71 -1.59 2.79 11.52
C ASN A 71 -2.69 3.28 10.57
N MET A 72 -3.17 2.42 9.66
CA MET A 72 -4.29 2.75 8.75
C MET A 72 -5.60 3.01 9.52
N VAL A 73 -5.94 2.13 10.46
CA VAL A 73 -7.17 2.21 11.24
C VAL A 73 -7.15 3.42 12.17
N LEU A 74 -6.04 3.69 12.85
CA LEU A 74 -5.88 4.88 13.70
C LEU A 74 -5.87 6.18 12.88
N ALA A 75 -5.36 6.16 11.64
CA ALA A 75 -5.46 7.30 10.73
C ALA A 75 -6.91 7.58 10.26
N GLY A 76 -7.84 6.64 10.48
CA GLY A 76 -9.26 6.85 10.16
C GLY A 76 -9.58 6.69 8.69
N ILE A 77 -9.11 5.59 8.09
CA ILE A 77 -9.61 5.15 6.78
C ILE A 77 -11.10 4.78 6.85
N GLY A 78 -11.81 4.75 5.72
CA GLY A 78 -13.23 4.42 5.71
C GLY A 78 -13.52 2.94 5.97
N ARG A 79 -12.84 2.09 5.22
CA ARG A 79 -13.06 0.64 5.27
C ARG A 79 -11.75 -0.12 5.07
N LEU A 80 -11.57 -1.17 5.87
CA LEU A 80 -10.48 -2.12 5.77
C LEU A 80 -11.04 -3.50 5.44
N ILE A 81 -10.52 -4.14 4.40
CA ILE A 81 -10.79 -5.54 4.09
C ILE A 81 -9.50 -6.32 4.31
N ILE A 82 -9.54 -7.36 5.15
CA ILE A 82 -8.39 -8.21 5.44
C ILE A 82 -8.63 -9.62 4.91
N VAL A 83 -7.69 -10.15 4.14
CA VAL A 83 -7.74 -11.51 3.60
C VAL A 83 -6.59 -12.33 4.16
N ASP A 84 -6.90 -13.38 4.90
CA ASP A 84 -5.94 -14.41 5.33
C ASP A 84 -6.68 -15.72 5.61
N ASN A 85 -6.15 -16.83 5.13
CA ASN A 85 -6.76 -18.16 5.26
C ASN A 85 -6.01 -19.07 6.24
N GLU A 86 -4.95 -18.59 6.88
CA GLU A 86 -4.20 -19.33 7.90
C GLU A 86 -4.86 -19.16 9.28
N ASP A 87 -4.58 -20.12 10.15
CA ASP A 87 -4.93 -20.05 11.57
C ASP A 87 -3.82 -19.38 12.37
N VAL A 88 -4.20 -18.84 13.53
CA VAL A 88 -3.25 -18.28 14.51
C VAL A 88 -2.34 -19.39 15.02
N THR A 89 -1.04 -19.18 14.95
CA THR A 89 -0.01 -20.05 15.55
C THR A 89 0.60 -19.42 16.80
N GLU A 90 1.42 -20.17 17.54
CA GLU A 90 2.15 -19.63 18.70
C GLU A 90 3.12 -18.49 18.29
N GLU A 91 3.71 -18.57 17.10
CA GLU A 91 4.58 -17.51 16.57
C GLU A 91 3.85 -16.17 16.42
N ASP A 92 2.56 -16.22 16.04
CA ASP A 92 1.73 -15.03 15.87
C ASP A 92 1.51 -14.28 17.20
N LEU A 93 1.57 -14.97 18.35
CA LEU A 93 1.46 -14.34 19.68
C LEU A 93 2.65 -13.43 19.97
N GLY A 94 3.84 -13.78 19.48
CA GLY A 94 5.06 -12.99 19.62
C GLY A 94 5.25 -11.93 18.53
N ALA A 95 4.56 -12.07 17.39
CA ALA A 95 4.73 -11.22 16.22
C ALA A 95 3.84 -9.97 16.20
N GLY A 96 2.97 -9.76 17.21
CA GLY A 96 2.07 -8.60 17.24
C GLY A 96 1.20 -8.52 18.49
N PHE A 97 0.19 -7.64 18.43
CA PHE A 97 -0.72 -7.35 19.56
C PHE A 97 -2.18 -7.77 19.30
N LEU A 98 -2.47 -8.40 18.15
CA LEU A 98 -3.81 -8.78 17.72
C LEU A 98 -4.27 -10.17 18.20
N PHE A 99 -3.37 -10.99 18.74
CA PHE A 99 -3.67 -12.37 19.15
C PHE A 99 -3.38 -12.61 20.63
N ARG A 100 -4.04 -13.61 21.22
CA ARG A 100 -3.84 -14.09 22.60
C ARG A 100 -3.81 -15.62 22.60
N ASP A 101 -3.37 -16.23 23.69
CA ASP A 101 -3.29 -17.69 23.82
C ASP A 101 -4.61 -18.39 23.45
N GLU A 102 -5.76 -17.80 23.82
CA GLU A 102 -7.08 -18.34 23.49
C GLU A 102 -7.47 -18.29 22.00
N ASP A 103 -6.67 -17.62 21.16
CA ASP A 103 -6.92 -17.48 19.73
C ASP A 103 -6.15 -18.50 18.88
N VAL A 104 -5.17 -19.19 19.45
CA VAL A 104 -4.38 -20.22 18.75
C VAL A 104 -5.33 -21.28 18.17
N GLY A 105 -5.15 -21.58 16.87
CA GLY A 105 -5.99 -22.50 16.11
C GLY A 105 -7.31 -21.93 15.58
N LYS A 106 -7.63 -20.65 15.86
CA LYS A 106 -8.71 -19.94 15.14
C LYS A 106 -8.17 -19.33 13.86
N ASN A 107 -9.05 -19.08 12.89
CA ASN A 107 -8.67 -18.35 11.69
C ASN A 107 -8.16 -16.94 12.05
N ARG A 108 -7.02 -16.55 11.45
CA ARG A 108 -6.26 -15.37 11.83
C ARG A 108 -7.04 -14.07 11.63
N VAL A 109 -7.78 -13.90 10.54
CA VAL A 109 -8.57 -12.68 10.33
C VAL A 109 -9.80 -12.61 11.23
N GLU A 110 -10.45 -13.74 11.48
CA GLU A 110 -11.61 -13.81 12.37
C GLU A 110 -11.22 -13.49 13.83
N ALA A 111 -10.09 -14.03 14.31
CA ALA A 111 -9.56 -13.73 15.63
C ALA A 111 -9.10 -12.27 15.77
N ALA A 112 -8.53 -11.68 14.73
CA ALA A 112 -8.04 -10.30 14.76
C ALA A 112 -9.16 -9.25 14.71
N LYS A 113 -10.25 -9.53 13.98
CA LYS A 113 -11.34 -8.58 13.70
C LYS A 113 -11.80 -7.73 14.91
N PRO A 114 -12.21 -8.32 16.06
CA PRO A 114 -12.72 -7.54 17.18
C PRO A 114 -11.66 -6.57 17.75
N ARG A 115 -10.39 -6.96 17.73
CA ARG A 115 -9.29 -6.11 18.22
C ARG A 115 -8.97 -5.00 17.22
N VAL A 116 -9.00 -5.27 15.92
CA VAL A 116 -8.85 -4.23 14.89
C VAL A 116 -9.99 -3.21 14.98
N GLU A 117 -11.24 -3.64 15.10
CA GLU A 117 -12.40 -2.75 15.26
C GLU A 117 -12.30 -1.86 16.50
N SER A 118 -11.78 -2.41 17.61
CA SER A 118 -11.58 -1.66 18.85
C SER A 118 -10.57 -0.51 18.76
N LEU A 119 -9.64 -0.54 17.79
CA LEU A 119 -8.66 0.54 17.59
C LEU A 119 -9.36 1.83 17.16
N ASN A 120 -10.39 1.72 16.32
CA ASN A 120 -11.17 2.85 15.85
C ASN A 120 -12.56 2.41 15.36
N PRO A 121 -13.62 2.62 16.16
CA PRO A 121 -14.99 2.24 15.81
C PRO A 121 -15.57 2.93 14.57
N LEU A 122 -14.89 3.96 14.05
CA LEU A 122 -15.29 4.69 12.85
C LEU A 122 -14.85 3.99 11.55
N VAL A 123 -13.99 2.97 11.63
CA VAL A 123 -13.51 2.20 10.48
C VAL A 123 -14.34 0.94 10.34
N ILE A 124 -14.87 0.69 9.15
CA ILE A 124 -15.56 -0.56 8.84
C ILE A 124 -14.49 -1.64 8.58
N VAL A 125 -14.56 -2.78 9.28
CA VAL A 125 -13.60 -3.88 9.13
C VAL A 125 -14.31 -5.14 8.62
N ASP A 126 -13.88 -5.60 7.46
CA ASP A 126 -14.33 -6.86 6.85
C ASP A 126 -13.18 -7.85 6.72
N THR A 127 -13.51 -9.12 6.82
CA THR A 127 -12.55 -10.22 6.82
C THR A 127 -12.97 -11.32 5.86
N ILE A 128 -12.03 -11.87 5.11
CA ILE A 128 -12.26 -12.99 4.21
C ILE A 128 -11.25 -14.09 4.55
N SER A 129 -11.75 -15.21 5.07
CA SER A 129 -10.93 -16.33 5.57
C SER A 129 -10.65 -17.42 4.54
N THR A 130 -11.09 -17.25 3.29
CA THR A 130 -10.97 -18.29 2.25
C THR A 130 -9.91 -17.97 1.21
N ALA A 131 -8.97 -18.90 0.98
CA ALA A 131 -7.88 -18.73 0.02
C ALA A 131 -8.33 -18.56 -1.44
N SER A 132 -9.49 -19.10 -1.81
CA SER A 132 -10.01 -19.05 -3.19
C SER A 132 -10.26 -17.62 -3.69
N VAL A 133 -10.49 -16.66 -2.78
CA VAL A 133 -10.67 -15.25 -3.13
C VAL A 133 -9.40 -14.63 -3.72
N LEU A 134 -8.23 -15.24 -3.50
CA LEU A 134 -6.95 -14.77 -4.03
C LEU A 134 -6.65 -15.32 -5.44
N GLY A 135 -7.56 -16.10 -6.02
CA GLY A 135 -7.40 -16.70 -7.34
C GLY A 135 -8.37 -16.14 -8.39
N GLY A 136 -7.87 -16.02 -9.63
CA GLY A 136 -8.70 -15.82 -10.83
C GLY A 136 -9.58 -14.57 -10.79
N GLU A 137 -10.83 -14.72 -11.24
CA GLU A 137 -11.81 -13.64 -11.36
C GLU A 137 -12.26 -13.08 -10.01
N LEU A 138 -12.32 -13.91 -8.95
CA LEU A 138 -12.74 -13.47 -7.61
C LEU A 138 -11.82 -12.39 -7.05
N PHE A 139 -10.50 -12.58 -7.20
CA PHE A 139 -9.54 -11.57 -6.75
C PHE A 139 -9.67 -10.29 -7.56
N GLU A 140 -9.89 -10.41 -8.87
CA GLU A 140 -10.07 -9.26 -9.76
C GLU A 140 -11.33 -8.45 -9.40
N GLU A 141 -12.45 -9.12 -9.10
CA GLU A 141 -13.67 -8.47 -8.60
C GLU A 141 -13.43 -7.74 -7.28
N LEU A 142 -12.71 -8.37 -6.34
CA LEU A 142 -12.36 -7.75 -5.06
C LEU A 142 -11.51 -6.49 -5.27
N VAL A 143 -10.49 -6.56 -6.13
CA VAL A 143 -9.59 -5.43 -6.44
C VAL A 143 -10.36 -4.27 -7.09
N ARG A 144 -11.37 -4.52 -7.93
CA ARG A 144 -12.19 -3.45 -8.52
C ARG A 144 -12.91 -2.62 -7.45
N GLY A 145 -13.32 -3.27 -6.36
CA GLY A 145 -14.09 -2.67 -5.26
C GLY A 145 -13.28 -1.88 -4.22
N VAL A 146 -11.95 -1.80 -4.33
CA VAL A 146 -11.09 -1.10 -3.35
C VAL A 146 -10.28 0.03 -3.98
N ASP A 147 -9.76 0.93 -3.16
CA ASP A 147 -8.97 2.09 -3.61
C ASP A 147 -7.47 1.81 -3.60
N LEU A 148 -7.01 0.86 -2.79
CA LEU A 148 -5.60 0.53 -2.62
C LEU A 148 -5.45 -0.91 -2.12
N VAL A 149 -4.45 -1.61 -2.65
CA VAL A 149 -4.12 -2.99 -2.25
C VAL A 149 -2.74 -3.02 -1.58
N CYS A 150 -2.68 -3.62 -0.39
CA CYS A 150 -1.46 -3.94 0.33
C CYS A 150 -1.32 -5.44 0.42
N VAL A 151 -0.16 -5.97 0.05
CA VAL A 151 0.17 -7.40 0.21
C VAL A 151 1.40 -7.51 1.08
N THR A 152 1.35 -8.36 2.10
CA THR A 152 2.52 -8.58 2.96
C THR A 152 3.00 -10.02 2.99
N ASP A 153 4.29 -10.22 3.23
CA ASP A 153 4.88 -11.51 3.59
C ASP A 153 4.42 -12.69 2.68
N TRP A 154 4.47 -12.46 1.36
CA TRP A 154 4.18 -13.45 0.32
C TRP A 154 5.40 -13.70 -0.57
N ASP A 155 5.31 -14.71 -1.43
CA ASP A 155 6.37 -15.13 -2.34
C ASP A 155 6.42 -14.20 -3.54
N ARG A 156 7.58 -14.19 -4.22
CA ARG A 156 7.82 -13.33 -5.38
C ARG A 156 6.70 -13.43 -6.42
N ASP A 157 6.32 -14.65 -6.75
CA ASP A 157 5.37 -14.89 -7.83
C ASP A 157 3.96 -14.43 -7.43
N GLY A 158 3.58 -14.59 -6.17
CA GLY A 158 2.36 -14.01 -5.59
C GLY A 158 2.36 -12.50 -5.68
N LEU A 159 3.43 -11.85 -5.26
CA LEU A 159 3.54 -10.39 -5.33
C LEU A 159 3.44 -9.87 -6.77
N ILE A 160 4.10 -10.54 -7.73
CA ILE A 160 4.01 -10.18 -9.16
C ILE A 160 2.57 -10.32 -9.66
N ARG A 161 1.93 -11.48 -9.43
CA ARG A 161 0.54 -11.72 -9.86
C ARG A 161 -0.43 -10.68 -9.30
N MET A 162 -0.31 -10.38 -8.01
CA MET A 162 -1.20 -9.41 -7.34
C MET A 162 -0.98 -8.00 -7.90
N ASN A 163 0.28 -7.59 -8.11
CA ASN A 163 0.60 -6.30 -8.72
C ASN A 163 0.03 -6.18 -10.14
N GLU A 164 0.14 -7.23 -10.96
CA GLU A 164 -0.43 -7.25 -12.32
C GLU A 164 -1.95 -7.09 -12.33
N VAL A 165 -2.67 -7.80 -11.46
CA VAL A 165 -4.13 -7.63 -11.32
C VAL A 165 -4.47 -6.20 -10.92
N CYS A 166 -3.73 -5.61 -9.97
CA CYS A 166 -3.92 -4.22 -9.56
C CYS A 166 -3.69 -3.25 -10.73
N ARG A 167 -2.61 -3.43 -11.50
CA ARG A 167 -2.33 -2.61 -12.70
C ARG A 167 -3.45 -2.69 -13.74
N ARG A 168 -3.94 -3.89 -14.05
CA ARG A 168 -5.05 -4.09 -15.00
C ARG A 168 -6.33 -3.37 -14.58
N ASN A 169 -6.55 -3.22 -13.28
CA ASN A 169 -7.74 -2.56 -12.71
C ASN A 169 -7.50 -1.10 -12.30
N GLY A 170 -6.33 -0.53 -12.62
CA GLY A 170 -6.04 0.87 -12.29
C GLY A 170 -5.91 1.13 -10.78
N LYS A 171 -5.50 0.13 -9.99
CA LYS A 171 -5.40 0.23 -8.53
C LYS A 171 -3.96 0.37 -8.04
N PRO A 172 -3.66 1.35 -7.16
CA PRO A 172 -2.39 1.43 -6.45
C PRO A 172 -2.10 0.16 -5.65
N PHE A 173 -0.83 -0.23 -5.65
CA PHE A 173 -0.35 -1.45 -5.01
C PHE A 173 0.85 -1.17 -4.11
N TYR A 174 0.85 -1.78 -2.93
CA TYR A 174 1.98 -1.84 -2.02
C TYR A 174 2.29 -3.31 -1.71
N ALA A 175 3.58 -3.64 -1.69
CA ALA A 175 4.08 -4.88 -1.13
C ALA A 175 5.08 -4.58 -0.01
N GLY A 176 5.10 -5.39 1.04
CA GLY A 176 6.08 -5.25 2.11
C GLY A 176 6.26 -6.53 2.91
N GLY A 177 7.38 -6.64 3.60
CA GLY A 177 7.64 -7.79 4.45
C GLY A 177 8.98 -7.69 5.14
N THR A 178 9.22 -8.63 6.05
CA THR A 178 10.42 -8.68 6.88
C THR A 178 11.08 -10.05 6.88
N TYR A 179 12.41 -10.08 6.89
CA TYR A 179 13.23 -11.27 7.07
C TYR A 179 14.31 -10.97 8.10
N GLY A 180 14.18 -11.50 9.32
CA GLY A 180 15.07 -11.14 10.43
C GLY A 180 15.11 -9.62 10.65
N LEU A 181 16.28 -9.01 10.50
CA LEU A 181 16.48 -7.55 10.60
C LEU A 181 16.30 -6.79 9.28
N LEU A 182 16.06 -7.51 8.18
CA LEU A 182 15.82 -6.93 6.86
C LEU A 182 14.33 -6.68 6.65
N GLY A 183 14.00 -5.63 5.92
CA GLY A 183 12.65 -5.35 5.49
C GLY A 183 12.64 -4.68 4.12
N TYR A 184 11.57 -4.89 3.37
CA TYR A 184 11.34 -4.21 2.11
C TYR A 184 9.97 -3.56 2.06
N ILE A 185 9.88 -2.52 1.24
CA ILE A 185 8.63 -1.97 0.76
C ILE A 185 8.77 -1.71 -0.74
N PHE A 186 7.78 -2.13 -1.50
CA PHE A 186 7.61 -1.81 -2.90
C PHE A 186 6.28 -1.10 -3.08
N CYS A 187 6.24 -0.14 -4.00
CA CYS A 187 5.00 0.54 -4.37
C CYS A 187 4.90 0.71 -5.88
N ASP A 188 3.69 0.52 -6.39
CA ASP A 188 3.30 0.80 -7.75
C ASP A 188 2.00 1.60 -7.73
N LEU A 189 2.13 2.92 -7.88
CA LEU A 189 1.02 3.86 -7.85
C LEU A 189 0.54 4.23 -9.26
N LEU A 190 0.96 3.47 -10.29
CA LEU A 190 0.65 3.73 -11.70
C LEU A 190 1.15 5.12 -12.13
N SER A 191 0.25 5.97 -12.63
CA SER A 191 0.49 7.39 -12.82
C SER A 191 -0.06 8.14 -11.60
N HIS A 192 0.82 8.64 -10.76
CA HIS A 192 0.45 9.25 -9.49
C HIS A 192 0.68 10.76 -9.50
N ASP A 193 -0.41 11.51 -9.41
CA ASP A 193 -0.41 12.95 -9.26
C ASP A 193 -0.31 13.36 -7.78
N TYR A 194 0.64 14.23 -7.45
CA TYR A 194 0.85 14.72 -6.10
C TYR A 194 1.24 16.20 -6.08
N ILE A 195 1.07 16.83 -4.92
CA ILE A 195 1.44 18.22 -4.68
C ILE A 195 2.78 18.25 -3.95
N ALA A 196 3.74 19.01 -4.47
CA ALA A 196 5.05 19.19 -3.85
C ALA A 196 5.47 20.66 -3.85
N PRO A 197 6.31 21.08 -2.88
CA PRO A 197 6.90 22.41 -2.91
C PRO A 197 7.67 22.65 -4.20
N ASP A 198 7.47 23.83 -4.80
CA ASP A 198 8.21 24.30 -5.94
C ASP A 198 9.63 24.69 -5.51
N ARG A 199 10.57 23.77 -5.71
CA ARG A 199 11.99 23.98 -5.41
C ARG A 199 12.72 24.79 -6.50
N SER A 200 12.04 25.16 -7.59
CA SER A 200 12.61 25.97 -8.67
C SER A 200 12.40 27.48 -8.45
N ALA A 201 11.45 27.85 -7.59
CA ALA A 201 11.18 29.23 -7.24
C ALA A 201 12.30 29.82 -6.36
N ILE A 202 13.00 30.82 -6.86
CA ILE A 202 13.99 31.59 -6.10
C ILE A 202 13.23 32.56 -5.18
N LYS A 203 13.29 32.32 -3.87
CA LYS A 203 13.04 33.28 -2.77
C LYS A 203 11.67 33.98 -2.64
N GLU A 204 10.65 33.61 -3.39
CA GLU A 204 9.26 33.98 -3.03
C GLU A 204 8.53 32.82 -2.34
N ALA A 205 7.47 33.15 -1.59
CA ALA A 205 6.71 32.25 -0.72
C ALA A 205 6.53 30.83 -1.29
N PRO A 206 6.57 29.78 -0.46
CA PRO A 206 6.51 28.39 -0.92
C PRO A 206 5.24 28.16 -1.75
N LYS A 207 5.41 28.07 -3.07
CA LYS A 207 4.34 27.69 -3.99
C LYS A 207 4.33 26.17 -4.09
N ASN A 208 3.15 25.60 -4.08
CA ASN A 208 2.94 24.17 -4.29
C ASN A 208 2.62 23.94 -5.78
N VAL A 209 3.29 22.98 -6.40
CA VAL A 209 3.08 22.60 -7.80
C VAL A 209 2.62 21.16 -7.90
N LYS A 210 1.72 20.89 -8.85
CA LYS A 210 1.30 19.54 -9.19
C LYS A 210 2.42 18.84 -9.95
N LYS A 211 2.78 17.63 -9.52
CA LYS A 211 3.75 16.76 -10.17
C LYS A 211 3.13 15.40 -10.44
N THR A 212 3.65 14.70 -11.43
CA THR A 212 3.24 13.34 -11.77
C THR A 212 4.45 12.43 -11.66
N ALA A 213 4.30 11.30 -10.98
CA ALA A 213 5.28 10.22 -10.94
C ALA A 213 4.73 9.00 -11.68
N LEU A 214 5.58 8.35 -12.46
CA LEU A 214 5.24 7.11 -13.18
C LEU A 214 5.93 5.93 -12.49
N TYR A 215 5.14 4.92 -12.12
CA TYR A 215 5.60 3.72 -11.44
C TYR A 215 5.62 2.52 -12.37
N SER A 216 6.68 1.72 -12.23
CA SER A 216 6.87 0.45 -12.94
C SER A 216 6.19 -0.69 -12.20
N SER A 217 5.81 -1.75 -12.92
CA SER A 217 5.38 -3.00 -12.28
C SER A 217 6.52 -3.62 -11.49
N LEU A 218 6.18 -4.45 -10.50
CA LEU A 218 7.14 -5.23 -9.72
C LEU A 218 7.98 -6.12 -10.65
N GLU A 219 7.36 -6.79 -11.61
CA GLU A 219 8.09 -7.62 -12.57
C GLU A 219 9.14 -6.80 -13.36
N THR A 220 8.77 -5.62 -13.83
CA THR A 220 9.70 -4.73 -14.55
C THR A 220 10.84 -4.27 -13.65
N ALA A 221 10.52 -3.92 -12.39
CA ALA A 221 11.51 -3.49 -11.41
C ALA A 221 12.52 -4.60 -11.09
N LEU A 222 12.05 -5.84 -10.93
CA LEU A 222 12.91 -7.00 -10.65
C LEU A 222 13.84 -7.37 -11.81
N ARG A 223 13.45 -7.08 -13.05
CA ARG A 223 14.28 -7.31 -14.25
C ARG A 223 15.22 -6.14 -14.59
N HIS A 224 15.22 -5.08 -13.79
CA HIS A 224 16.00 -3.88 -14.09
C HIS A 224 17.51 -4.15 -14.00
N ARG A 225 18.25 -3.77 -15.06
CA ARG A 225 19.72 -3.78 -15.05
C ARG A 225 20.28 -2.44 -14.58
N TRP A 226 21.31 -2.52 -13.76
CA TRP A 226 21.96 -1.41 -13.07
C TRP A 226 23.16 -0.85 -13.85
N SER A 227 23.37 -1.32 -15.08
CA SER A 227 24.44 -0.92 -15.99
C SER A 227 24.55 0.59 -16.21
N ASN A 228 23.42 1.31 -16.12
CA ASN A 228 23.34 2.75 -16.32
C ASN A 228 23.54 3.58 -15.03
N LEU A 229 23.73 2.94 -13.88
CA LEU A 229 23.94 3.64 -12.61
C LEU A 229 25.41 4.00 -12.42
N THR A 230 25.68 5.26 -12.11
CA THR A 230 27.01 5.69 -11.66
C THR A 230 27.35 5.08 -10.32
N LYS A 231 28.65 4.98 -9.98
CA LYS A 231 29.14 4.51 -8.67
C LYS A 231 28.40 5.18 -7.49
N ARG A 232 28.17 6.49 -7.58
CA ARG A 232 27.47 7.25 -6.54
C ARG A 232 26.01 6.80 -6.41
N GLN A 233 25.28 6.74 -7.53
CA GLN A 233 23.87 6.31 -7.54
C GLN A 233 23.72 4.87 -7.06
N THR A 234 24.60 3.96 -7.50
CA THR A 234 24.63 2.58 -7.02
C THR A 234 24.85 2.52 -5.51
N LYS A 235 25.73 3.35 -4.94
CA LYS A 235 25.94 3.38 -3.48
C LYS A 235 24.71 3.91 -2.72
N GLU A 236 24.02 4.91 -3.25
CA GLU A 236 22.84 5.53 -2.63
C GLU A 236 21.68 4.54 -2.47
N VAL A 237 21.51 3.59 -3.41
CA VAL A 237 20.45 2.57 -3.37
C VAL A 237 20.81 1.32 -2.53
N LYS A 238 22.00 1.28 -1.93
CA LYS A 238 22.43 0.20 -1.00
C LYS A 238 22.21 -1.23 -1.55
N PRO A 239 22.89 -1.62 -2.65
CA PRO A 239 22.65 -2.87 -3.37
C PRO A 239 22.69 -4.11 -2.48
N ALA A 240 23.61 -4.18 -1.51
CA ALA A 240 23.76 -5.35 -0.64
C ALA A 240 22.42 -5.75 0.02
N VAL A 241 21.68 -4.80 0.58
CA VAL A 241 20.38 -5.06 1.21
C VAL A 241 19.35 -5.55 0.20
N ILE A 242 19.31 -4.93 -0.98
CA ILE A 242 18.38 -5.32 -2.04
C ILE A 242 18.66 -6.75 -2.48
N PHE A 243 19.92 -7.08 -2.82
CA PHE A 243 20.26 -8.40 -3.33
C PHE A 243 20.20 -9.50 -2.27
N SER A 244 20.39 -9.19 -0.98
CA SER A 244 20.10 -10.15 0.10
C SER A 244 18.62 -10.50 0.18
N ILE A 245 17.73 -9.52 0.09
CA ILE A 245 16.27 -9.75 0.08
C ILE A 245 15.86 -10.53 -1.18
N LEU A 246 16.38 -10.15 -2.35
CA LEU A 246 16.09 -10.87 -3.59
C LEU A 246 16.63 -12.30 -3.58
N ALA A 247 17.76 -12.55 -2.89
CA ALA A 247 18.27 -13.89 -2.71
C ALA A 247 17.34 -14.76 -1.86
N ILE A 248 16.75 -14.20 -0.79
CA ILE A 248 15.73 -14.89 0.02
C ILE A 248 14.50 -15.24 -0.83
N TRP A 249 14.04 -14.31 -1.68
CA TRP A 249 12.91 -14.57 -2.59
C TRP A 249 13.22 -15.69 -3.61
N GLN A 250 14.43 -15.69 -4.17
CA GLN A 250 14.86 -16.71 -5.10
C GLN A 250 15.05 -18.07 -4.39
N TYR A 251 15.62 -18.08 -3.18
CA TYR A 251 15.71 -19.28 -2.34
C TYR A 251 14.33 -19.87 -2.08
N GLN A 252 13.36 -19.03 -1.69
CA GLN A 252 11.99 -19.45 -1.44
C GLN A 252 11.35 -20.11 -2.66
N SER A 253 11.60 -19.54 -3.85
CA SER A 253 11.12 -20.10 -5.12
C SER A 253 11.75 -21.47 -5.43
N LEU A 254 13.04 -21.66 -5.13
CA LEU A 254 13.74 -22.93 -5.33
C LEU A 254 13.32 -24.01 -4.30
N HIS A 255 12.86 -23.60 -3.12
CA HIS A 255 12.55 -24.50 -1.99
C HIS A 255 11.06 -24.72 -1.75
N ALA A 256 10.26 -24.65 -2.82
CA ALA A 256 8.81 -24.89 -2.79
C ALA A 256 8.07 -24.01 -1.77
N GLY A 257 8.44 -22.72 -1.69
CA GLY A 257 7.81 -21.75 -0.81
C GLY A 257 8.41 -21.61 0.59
N ARG A 258 9.39 -22.47 0.95
CA ARG A 258 10.03 -22.43 2.27
C ARG A 258 11.08 -21.33 2.37
N LEU A 259 11.03 -20.57 3.46
CA LEU A 259 12.05 -19.58 3.79
C LEU A 259 13.26 -20.26 4.45
N PRO A 260 14.45 -19.63 4.43
CA PRO A 260 15.59 -20.11 5.20
C PRO A 260 15.28 -19.99 6.71
N ASP A 261 15.49 -21.06 7.45
CA ASP A 261 15.17 -21.19 8.88
C ASP A 261 16.41 -21.45 9.77
N ASP A 262 17.56 -21.74 9.17
CA ASP A 262 18.83 -21.92 9.87
C ASP A 262 20.04 -21.44 9.05
N THR A 263 21.23 -21.49 9.68
CA THR A 263 22.49 -21.02 9.08
C THR A 263 23.02 -21.92 7.98
N SER A 264 22.48 -23.13 7.77
CA SER A 264 22.91 -24.02 6.69
C SER A 264 22.55 -23.46 5.30
N ALA A 265 21.52 -22.61 5.23
CA ALA A 265 21.12 -21.93 4.01
C ALA A 265 22.06 -20.80 3.59
N ALA A 266 22.97 -20.33 4.46
CA ALA A 266 23.80 -19.14 4.22
C ALA A 266 24.68 -19.27 2.95
N VAL A 267 25.32 -20.43 2.77
CA VAL A 267 26.19 -20.70 1.60
C VAL A 267 25.40 -20.59 0.29
N GLU A 268 24.19 -21.13 0.26
CA GLU A 268 23.33 -21.06 -0.92
C GLU A 268 22.80 -19.63 -1.14
N LEU A 269 22.37 -18.94 -0.08
CA LEU A 269 21.92 -17.55 -0.17
C LEU A 269 23.00 -16.62 -0.72
N ILE A 270 24.25 -16.77 -0.27
CA ILE A 270 25.40 -16.02 -0.81
C ILE A 270 25.59 -16.32 -2.30
N SER A 271 25.53 -17.60 -2.68
CA SER A 271 25.65 -18.03 -4.08
C SER A 271 24.56 -17.39 -4.97
N ILE A 272 23.30 -17.46 -4.52
CA ILE A 272 22.15 -16.85 -5.19
C ILE A 272 22.33 -15.34 -5.31
N ALA A 273 22.68 -14.66 -4.21
CA ALA A 273 22.87 -13.22 -4.19
C ALA A 273 23.97 -12.78 -5.18
N ASN A 274 25.09 -13.50 -5.23
CA ASN A 274 26.19 -13.23 -6.16
C ASN A 274 25.79 -13.42 -7.64
N SER A 275 24.96 -14.43 -7.94
CA SER A 275 24.38 -14.60 -9.27
C SER A 275 23.52 -13.39 -9.66
N LEU A 276 22.61 -12.98 -8.77
CA LEU A 276 21.71 -11.85 -9.00
C LEU A 276 22.47 -10.51 -9.17
N ILE A 277 23.51 -10.26 -8.36
CA ILE A 277 24.37 -9.08 -8.48
C ILE A 277 25.03 -9.04 -9.86
N THR A 278 25.51 -10.19 -10.34
CA THR A 278 26.17 -10.31 -11.64
C THR A 278 25.18 -10.12 -12.79
N GLU A 279 24.01 -10.76 -12.73
CA GLU A 279 22.95 -10.66 -13.75
C GLU A 279 22.39 -9.24 -13.88
N ALA A 280 22.27 -8.53 -12.76
CA ALA A 280 21.81 -7.15 -12.73
C ALA A 280 22.86 -6.13 -13.21
N ASP A 281 24.11 -6.55 -13.46
CA ASP A 281 25.23 -5.68 -13.86
C ASP A 281 25.47 -4.55 -12.84
N VAL A 282 25.54 -4.91 -11.56
CA VAL A 282 25.84 -3.96 -10.47
C VAL A 282 27.26 -3.43 -10.61
N ASN A 283 27.46 -2.14 -10.34
CA ASN A 283 28.77 -1.51 -10.40
C ASN A 283 29.77 -2.20 -9.46
N LYS A 284 30.74 -2.91 -10.06
CA LYS A 284 31.76 -3.70 -9.34
C LYS A 284 32.66 -2.89 -8.42
N GLN A 285 32.73 -1.56 -8.56
CA GLN A 285 33.46 -0.73 -7.59
C GLN A 285 32.66 -0.43 -6.32
N VAL A 286 31.39 -0.83 -6.26
CA VAL A 286 30.48 -0.64 -5.11
C VAL A 286 30.20 -1.97 -4.44
N LEU A 287 29.89 -3.00 -5.23
CA LEU A 287 29.58 -4.33 -4.72
C LEU A 287 30.04 -5.37 -5.73
N THR A 288 30.97 -6.24 -5.32
CA THR A 288 31.44 -7.39 -6.11
C THR A 288 30.74 -8.67 -5.69
N GLU A 289 30.48 -8.82 -4.40
CA GLU A 289 29.88 -9.99 -3.79
C GLU A 289 28.97 -9.58 -2.62
N ALA A 290 28.02 -10.45 -2.28
CA ALA A 290 27.11 -10.24 -1.17
C ALA A 290 27.86 -10.32 0.17
N PRO A 291 27.63 -9.38 1.12
CA PRO A 291 28.30 -9.42 2.41
C PRO A 291 27.78 -10.58 3.26
N GLU A 292 28.67 -11.49 3.69
CA GLU A 292 28.32 -12.64 4.54
C GLU A 292 27.57 -12.21 5.80
N ALA A 293 28.06 -11.18 6.49
CA ALA A 293 27.47 -10.64 7.73
C ALA A 293 26.04 -10.06 7.58
N LEU A 294 25.54 -9.92 6.34
CA LEU A 294 24.15 -9.52 6.08
C LEU A 294 23.23 -10.71 5.83
N ILE A 295 23.80 -11.87 5.50
CA ILE A 295 23.10 -13.10 5.14
C ILE A 295 23.12 -14.11 6.30
N GLU A 296 24.22 -14.17 7.05
CA GLU A 296 24.37 -14.92 8.32
C GLU A 296 23.62 -14.24 9.49
#